data_AF-A0A7W7D4N8-F1
#
_entry.id   AF-A0A7W7D4N8-F1
#
_cell.length_a   1.000
_cell.length_b   1.000
_cell.length_c   1.000
_cell.angle_alpha   90.00
_cell.angle_beta   90.00
_cell.angle_gamma   90.00
#
_symmetry.space_group_name_H-M   'P 1'
#
loop_
_entity.id
_entity.type
_entity.pdbx_description
1 polymer ?
#
loop_
_entity_poly.entity_id
_entity_poly.type
_entity_poly.pdbx_seq_one_letter_code
_entity_poly.pdbx_strand_id
1 'polypeptide(L)' 'MTTTRPLTGKVALVAGGTRGAGRGIARELGAAGATVYVTVYGFTDVDGSRPDAWRYIDDGSPADVAAYR' A
#
# COMPACT_ATOMS: atom_id res chain seq x y z
N MET A 1 -15.42 1.55 26.94
CA MET A 1 -15.54 2.51 25.82
C MET A 1 -15.91 1.72 24.58
N THR A 2 -17.01 2.07 23.92
CA THR A 2 -17.41 1.41 22.66
C THR A 2 -16.55 1.98 21.54
N THR A 3 -15.65 1.19 20.98
CA THR A 3 -14.78 1.63 19.89
C THR A 3 -15.61 1.74 18.61
N THR A 4 -16.15 2.94 18.35
CA THR A 4 -16.85 3.23 17.10
C THR A 4 -15.87 3.11 15.94
N ARG A 5 -16.21 2.29 14.94
CA ARG A 5 -15.46 2.19 13.69
C ARG A 5 -15.95 3.27 12.73
N PRO A 6 -15.18 4.35 12.50
CA PRO A 6 -15.69 5.57 11.87
C PRO A 6 -16.07 5.40 10.39
N LEU A 7 -15.59 4.34 9.73
CA LEU A 7 -15.85 4.07 8.30
C LEU A 7 -16.86 2.94 8.07
N THR A 8 -17.59 2.53 9.09
CA THR A 8 -18.64 1.49 8.97
C THR A 8 -19.62 1.83 7.84
N GLY A 9 -19.84 0.88 6.93
CA GLY A 9 -20.76 1.02 5.81
C GLY A 9 -20.22 1.85 4.64
N LYS A 10 -18.95 2.28 4.69
CA LYS A 10 -18.28 2.98 3.57
C LYS A 10 -17.55 1.99 2.67
N VAL A 11 -17.43 2.35 1.40
CA VAL A 11 -16.65 1.60 0.41
C VAL A 11 -15.49 2.47 -0.05
N ALA A 12 -14.28 1.89 -0.14
CA ALA A 12 -13.09 2.57 -0.61
C ALA A 12 -12.37 1.76 -1.70
N LEU A 13 -11.77 2.45 -2.68
CA LEU A 13 -10.88 1.87 -3.68
C LEU A 13 -9.45 2.35 -3.40
N VAL A 14 -8.51 1.43 -3.25
CA VAL A 14 -7.09 1.75 -3.07
C VAL A 14 -6.30 1.26 -4.28
N ALA A 15 -5.87 2.20 -5.12
CA ALA A 15 -4.97 1.91 -6.22
C ALA A 15 -3.59 1.51 -5.69
N GLY A 16 -3.00 0.44 -6.23
CA GLY A 16 -1.73 -0.10 -5.73
C GLY A 16 -1.81 -0.68 -4.31
N GLY A 17 -3.00 -1.09 -3.85
CA GLY A 17 -3.25 -1.52 -2.47
C GLY A 17 -2.64 -2.86 -2.04
N THR A 18 -1.86 -3.52 -2.91
CA THR A 18 -1.31 -4.86 -2.63
C THR A 18 0.04 -4.84 -1.90
N ARG A 19 0.77 -3.72 -1.92
CA ARG A 19 2.10 -3.57 -1.32
C ARG A 19 2.38 -2.13 -0.86
N GLY A 20 3.50 -1.96 -0.16
CA GLY A 20 3.99 -0.67 0.34
C GLY A 20 2.95 0.18 1.06
N ALA A 21 3.00 1.50 0.85
CA ALA A 21 2.04 2.45 1.43
C ALA A 21 0.58 2.08 1.14
N GLY A 22 0.27 1.65 -0.09
CA GLY A 22 -1.09 1.30 -0.50
C GLY A 22 -1.66 0.15 0.34
N ARG A 23 -0.85 -0.86 0.67
CA ARG A 23 -1.25 -1.94 1.58
C ARG A 23 -1.51 -1.43 2.99
N GLY A 24 -0.68 -0.51 3.50
CA GLY A 24 -0.89 0.14 4.79
C GLY A 24 -2.23 0.88 4.84
N ILE A 25 -2.50 1.72 3.83
CA ILE A 25 -3.75 2.47 3.69
C ILE A 25 -4.96 1.52 3.64
N ALA A 26 -4.90 0.48 2.81
CA ALA A 26 -5.99 -0.49 2.69
C ALA A 26 -6.30 -1.19 4.03
N ARG A 27 -5.28 -1.52 4.81
CA ARG A 27 -5.42 -2.13 6.14
C ARG A 27 -6.08 -1.19 7.14
N GLU A 28 -5.61 0.04 7.23
CA GLU A 28 -6.16 1.01 8.19
C GLU A 28 -7.60 1.39 7.85
N LEU A 29 -7.93 1.55 6.57
CA LEU A 29 -9.32 1.78 6.13
C LEU A 29 -10.24 0.61 6.49
N GLY A 30 -9.77 -0.63 6.30
CA GLY A 30 -10.50 -1.84 6.69
C GLY A 30 -10.68 -1.96 8.21
N ALA A 31 -9.63 -1.68 8.99
CA ALA A 31 -9.68 -1.65 10.45
C ALA A 31 -10.69 -0.62 10.97
N ALA A 32 -10.77 0.54 10.30
CA ALA A 32 -11.74 1.59 10.58
C ALA A 32 -13.18 1.26 10.12
N GLY A 33 -13.41 0.12 9.46
CA GLY A 33 -14.74 -0.43 9.14
C GLY A 33 -15.20 -0.29 7.69
N ALA A 34 -14.34 0.15 6.77
CA ALA A 34 -14.69 0.24 5.35
C ALA A 34 -14.62 -1.13 4.65
N THR A 35 -15.46 -1.33 3.64
CA THR A 35 -15.25 -2.36 2.60
C THR A 35 -14.22 -1.81 1.61
N VAL A 36 -13.07 -2.46 1.47
CA VAL A 36 -11.95 -1.96 0.66
C VAL A 36 -11.72 -2.85 -0.55
N TYR A 37 -11.73 -2.26 -1.75
CA TYR A 37 -11.26 -2.88 -2.98
C TYR A 37 -9.84 -2.39 -3.27
N VAL A 38 -8.96 -3.30 -3.67
CA VAL A 38 -7.57 -2.99 -4.02
C VAL A 38 -7.31 -3.32 -5.48
N THR A 39 -6.51 -2.49 -6.15
CA THR A 39 -5.97 -2.81 -7.48
C THR A 39 -4.46 -2.93 -7.42
N VAL A 40 -3.89 -3.67 -8.36
CA VAL A 40 -2.44 -3.75 -8.55
C VAL A 40 -1.97 -2.53 -9.34
N TYR A 41 -0.91 -1.89 -8.89
CA TYR A 41 -0.20 -0.88 -9.68
C TYR A 41 0.70 -1.58 -10.69
N GLY A 42 0.25 -1.64 -11.95
CA GLY A 42 0.86 -2.43 -13.03
C GLY A 42 1.94 -1.72 -13.82
N PHE A 43 2.83 -0.97 -13.15
CA PHE A 43 3.98 -0.33 -13.82
C PHE A 43 5.25 -1.13 -13.54
N THR A 44 6.04 -1.34 -14.60
CA THR A 44 7.39 -1.92 -14.58
C THR A 44 8.34 -0.96 -15.27
N ASP A 45 9.58 -0.88 -14.81
CA ASP A 45 10.63 -0.09 -15.43
C ASP A 45 11.03 -0.66 -16.81
N VAL A 46 11.87 0.06 -17.55
CA VAL A 46 12.31 -0.31 -18.91
C VAL A 46 12.99 -1.68 -18.95
N ASP A 47 13.66 -2.07 -17.87
CA ASP A 47 14.30 -3.39 -17.73
C ASP A 47 13.37 -4.49 -17.21
N GLY A 48 12.07 -4.19 -17.05
CA GLY A 48 11.05 -5.12 -16.57
C GLY A 48 11.02 -5.28 -15.05
N SER A 49 11.90 -4.59 -14.32
CA SER A 49 11.87 -4.58 -12.86
C SER A 49 10.65 -3.80 -12.35
N ARG A 50 10.32 -3.94 -11.07
CA ARG A 50 9.14 -3.30 -10.48
C ARG A 50 9.61 -2.30 -9.43
N PRO A 51 9.25 -1.02 -9.55
CA PRO A 51 9.68 -0.03 -8.57
C PRO A 51 9.27 -0.44 -7.15
N ASP A 52 10.25 -0.55 -6.25
CA ASP A 52 10.09 -0.96 -4.85
C ASP A 52 10.82 0.00 -3.89
N ALA A 53 10.40 1.27 -3.93
CA ALA A 53 10.89 2.30 -2.98
C ALA A 53 10.61 1.93 -1.52
N TRP A 54 9.53 1.17 -1.29
CA TRP A 54 9.04 0.89 0.06
C TRP A 54 9.95 -0.06 0.82
N ARG A 55 10.69 -0.93 0.12
CA ARG A 55 11.70 -1.80 0.72
C ARG A 55 12.67 -1.02 1.61
N TYR A 56 13.22 0.09 1.13
CA TYR A 56 14.17 0.93 1.87
C TYR A 56 13.59 1.53 3.15
N ILE A 57 12.28 1.69 3.22
CA ILE A 57 11.58 2.19 4.40
C ILE A 57 11.36 1.06 5.40
N ASP A 58 10.95 -0.12 4.93
CA ASP A 58 10.66 -1.27 5.78
C ASP A 58 11.93 -1.89 6.37
N ASP A 59 13.02 -1.99 5.58
CA ASP A 59 14.27 -2.64 5.99
C ASP A 59 15.32 -1.66 6.54
N GLY A 60 15.10 -0.35 6.37
CA GLY A 60 16.04 0.70 6.79
C GLY A 60 17.36 0.68 6.02
N SER A 61 17.43 -0.04 4.89
CA SER A 61 18.60 -0.08 4.04
C SER A 61 18.94 1.31 3.50
N PRO A 62 20.22 1.64 3.33
CA PRO A 62 20.62 2.84 2.61
C PRO A 62 19.97 2.85 1.22
N ALA A 63 19.42 3.99 0.83
CA ALA A 63 18.89 4.15 -0.52
C ALA A 63 20.03 4.01 -1.54
N ASP A 64 19.93 3.03 -2.43
CA ASP A 64 20.87 2.79 -3.53
C ASP A 64 20.10 2.75 -4.85
N VAL A 65 20.44 3.68 -5.75
CA VAL A 65 19.81 3.78 -7.08
C VAL A 65 20.09 2.54 -7.92
N ALA A 66 21.25 1.90 -7.77
CA ALA A 66 21.57 0.68 -8.51
C ALA A 66 20.68 -0.51 -8.12
N ALA A 67 20.19 -0.50 -6.88
CA ALA A 67 19.29 -1.48 -6.29
C ALA A 67 17.81 -1.06 -6.30
N TYR A 68 17.48 0.12 -6.83
CA TYR A 68 16.11 0.62 -6.99
C TYR A 68 15.46 -0.03 -8.22
N ARG A 69 15.08 -1.29 -8.08
CA ARG A 69 14.53 -2.12 -9.14
C ARG A 69 13.46 -3.07 -8.63
#